data_AF-A0A6A3LQC3-F1
#
_entry.id   AF-A0A6A3LQC3-F1
#
_cell.length_a   1.000
_cell.length_b   1.000
_cell.length_c   1.000
_cell.angle_alpha   90.00
_cell.angle_beta   90.00
_cell.angle_gamma   90.00
#
_symmetry.space_group_name_H-M   'P 1'
#
loop_
_entity.id
_entity.type
_entity.pdbx_description
1 polymer ?
#
loop_
_entity_poly.entity_id
_entity_poly.type
_entity_poly.pdbx_seq_one_letter_code
_entity_poly.pdbx_strand_id
1 'polypeptide(L)'
;MSSTTGRACPICGKTESLKHCASCKRVSYCSREHQRQHWKVHRAECTHRPKQSSDKSSPSAIDNNMVVVVEIKSGQGDGLANPMVKHLFDSLIEAKSYIQERLGYARLEDMKEFTEMPFLTEFMKFSSASLYVDPRCNAFPPLVGELIRQRLQPLLQAQIFSLYEEVNSRYYCYGPEGASDMNAMVIFFGCNIDDGLTRFLNARGDAFFIGATAEHQPVTSNILYGAAHFLRDAMTCYSDDEMTEEKRNETFAMWSSQYSRGAWQPASGNGGVDLYDTNPFHRVVGWPIVDHRSGKNFQ
;
A
#
# COMPACT_ATOMS: atom_id res chain seq x y z
N MET A 1 -6.10 -21.01 39.61
CA MET A 1 -5.42 -22.15 38.97
C MET A 1 -4.47 -21.58 37.92
N SER A 2 -3.15 -21.67 38.16
CA SER A 2 -2.11 -21.12 37.28
C SER A 2 -1.83 -22.09 36.12
N SER A 3 -2.08 -21.68 34.88
CA SER A 3 -1.76 -22.47 33.69
C SER A 3 -0.45 -21.98 33.04
N THR A 4 0.54 -22.87 33.10
CA THR A 4 1.87 -22.75 32.51
C THR A 4 1.79 -22.95 30.99
N THR A 5 1.69 -21.88 30.19
CA THR A 5 1.59 -22.00 28.73
C THR A 5 2.75 -21.26 28.04
N GLY A 6 3.88 -21.96 27.86
CA GLY A 6 5.03 -21.40 27.14
C GLY A 6 6.03 -22.43 26.56
N ARG A 7 5.70 -23.73 26.55
CA ARG A 7 6.66 -24.78 26.16
C ARG A 7 6.20 -25.72 25.03
N ALA A 8 4.99 -25.54 24.51
CA ALA A 8 4.45 -26.37 23.43
C ALA A 8 3.65 -25.53 22.45
N CYS A 9 3.62 -25.96 21.18
CA CYS A 9 2.76 -25.39 20.17
C CYS A 9 1.29 -25.65 20.52
N PRO A 10 0.43 -24.62 20.63
CA PRO A 10 -0.97 -24.79 21.04
C PRO A 10 -1.84 -25.51 19.99
N ILE A 11 -1.35 -25.68 18.75
CA ILE A 11 -2.05 -26.38 17.68
C ILE A 11 -1.70 -27.87 17.63
N CYS A 12 -0.41 -28.22 17.72
CA CYS A 12 0.05 -29.60 17.48
C CYS A 12 0.83 -30.21 18.65
N GLY A 13 1.00 -29.49 19.76
CA GLY A 13 1.68 -29.98 20.96
C GLY A 13 3.20 -30.13 20.85
N LYS A 14 3.81 -29.89 19.68
CA LYS A 14 5.28 -29.97 19.52
C LYS A 14 5.99 -29.04 20.50
N THR A 15 7.09 -29.52 21.09
CA THR A 15 7.91 -28.78 22.06
C THR A 15 9.25 -28.32 21.48
N GLU A 16 9.60 -28.81 20.29
CA GLU A 16 10.86 -28.52 19.60
C GLU A 16 10.70 -27.44 18.53
N SER A 17 11.81 -26.72 18.25
CA SER A 17 11.90 -25.69 17.19
C SER A 17 10.81 -24.61 17.26
N LEU A 18 10.44 -24.20 18.47
CA LEU A 18 9.36 -23.24 18.69
C LEU A 18 9.80 -21.80 18.45
N LYS A 19 8.99 -21.06 17.70
CA LYS A 19 9.10 -19.63 17.45
C LYS A 19 8.09 -18.90 18.30
N HIS A 20 8.54 -17.95 19.10
CA HIS A 20 7.68 -17.14 19.95
C HIS A 20 6.87 -16.15 19.11
N CYS A 21 5.65 -15.83 19.56
CA CYS A 21 4.89 -14.71 19.03
C CYS A 21 5.75 -13.44 19.09
N ALA A 22 5.97 -12.80 17.95
CA ALA A 22 6.84 -11.63 17.84
C ALA A 22 6.36 -10.44 18.70
N SER A 23 5.05 -10.36 18.94
CA SER A 23 4.42 -9.26 19.65
C SER A 23 4.46 -9.46 21.18
N CYS A 24 3.85 -10.51 21.71
CA CYS A 24 3.76 -10.72 23.15
C CYS A 24 4.87 -11.61 23.74
N LYS A 25 5.53 -12.43 22.91
CA LYS A 25 6.49 -13.49 23.30
C LYS A 25 5.98 -14.53 24.31
N ARG A 26 4.68 -14.51 24.65
CA ARG A 26 4.07 -15.38 25.66
C ARG A 26 3.65 -16.76 25.14
N VAL A 27 3.44 -16.89 23.84
CA VAL A 27 3.04 -18.16 23.19
C VAL A 27 4.04 -18.51 22.10
N SER A 28 4.20 -19.80 21.81
CA SER A 28 5.21 -20.29 20.88
C SER A 28 4.62 -21.32 19.91
N TYR A 29 5.10 -21.31 18.66
CA TYR A 29 4.57 -22.12 17.57
C TYR A 29 5.71 -22.82 16.82
N CYS A 30 5.50 -24.08 16.39
CA CYS A 30 6.51 -24.77 15.59
C CYS A 30 6.59 -24.25 14.15
N SER A 31 5.58 -23.51 13.67
CA SER A 31 5.53 -22.94 12.33
C SER A 31 4.69 -21.65 12.30
N ARG A 32 4.89 -20.83 11.26
CA ARG A 32 4.04 -19.65 11.00
C ARG A 32 2.59 -20.04 10.71
N GLU A 33 2.37 -21.22 10.14
CA GLU A 33 1.03 -21.72 9.83
C GLU A 33 0.21 -21.93 11.12
N HIS A 34 0.80 -22.61 12.11
CA HIS A 34 0.14 -22.79 13.40
C HIS A 34 -0.06 -21.50 14.18
N GLN A 35 0.81 -20.50 13.96
CA GLN A 35 0.59 -19.15 14.50
C GLN A 35 -0.65 -18.50 13.86
N ARG A 36 -0.80 -18.58 12.54
CA ARG A 36 -1.97 -18.03 11.81
C ARG A 36 -3.26 -18.72 12.23
N GLN A 37 -3.24 -20.05 12.34
CA GLN A 37 -4.40 -20.83 12.77
C GLN A 37 -4.83 -20.48 14.21
N HIS A 38 -3.87 -20.34 15.14
CA HIS A 38 -4.16 -19.98 16.53
C HIS A 38 -4.47 -18.48 16.72
N TRP A 39 -4.17 -17.63 15.73
CA TRP A 39 -4.32 -16.17 15.83
C TRP A 39 -5.75 -15.74 16.16
N LYS A 40 -6.75 -16.45 15.62
CA LYS A 40 -8.18 -16.17 15.87
C LYS A 40 -8.52 -16.13 17.37
N VAL A 41 -7.85 -16.95 18.17
CA VAL A 41 -8.05 -17.05 19.63
C VAL A 41 -7.00 -16.24 20.38
N HIS A 42 -5.72 -16.37 20.02
CA HIS A 42 -4.62 -15.69 20.74
C HIS A 42 -4.69 -14.17 20.68
N ARG A 43 -5.27 -13.58 19.61
CA ARG A 43 -5.33 -12.12 19.42
C ARG A 43 -5.92 -11.36 20.60
N ALA A 44 -6.92 -11.93 21.28
CA ALA A 44 -7.59 -11.29 22.42
C ALA A 44 -6.68 -11.16 23.65
N GLU A 45 -5.66 -12.02 23.75
CA GLU A 45 -4.74 -12.09 24.90
C GLU A 45 -3.32 -11.60 24.56
N CYS A 46 -3.08 -11.28 23.29
CA CYS A 46 -1.78 -10.83 22.82
C CYS A 46 -1.53 -9.36 23.22
N THR A 47 -0.90 -9.16 24.37
CA THR A 47 -0.43 -7.83 24.79
C THR A 47 0.67 -7.33 23.86
N HIS A 48 0.29 -6.48 22.91
CA HIS A 48 1.20 -5.84 21.96
C HIS A 48 2.10 -4.83 22.69
N ARG A 49 3.38 -5.17 22.87
CA ARG A 49 4.39 -4.18 23.30
C ARG A 49 5.29 -3.87 22.12
N PRO A 50 5.07 -2.75 21.39
CA PRO A 50 6.12 -2.26 20.51
C PRO A 50 7.37 -1.99 21.36
N LYS A 51 8.53 -2.46 20.91
CA LYS A 51 9.81 -2.19 21.58
C LYS A 51 10.05 -0.68 21.53
N GLN A 52 9.92 -0.01 22.67
CA GLN A 52 10.53 1.30 22.86
C GLN A 52 12.05 1.09 22.90
N SER A 53 12.72 1.28 21.77
CA SER A 53 14.13 1.64 21.78
C SER A 53 14.20 3.11 22.14
N SER A 54 14.54 3.36 23.41
CA SER A 54 14.97 4.66 23.88
C SER A 54 16.29 5.02 23.21
N ASP A 55 16.23 5.82 22.15
CA ASP A 55 17.33 6.71 21.79
C ASP A 55 16.75 8.07 21.42
N LYS A 56 17.12 9.06 22.24
CA LYS A 56 16.75 10.46 22.12
C LYS A 56 17.59 11.09 21.01
N SER A 57 16.99 11.24 19.84
CA SER A 57 17.34 12.31 18.92
C SER A 57 16.08 12.73 18.19
N SER A 58 15.35 13.68 18.77
CA SER A 58 14.24 14.35 18.09
C SER A 58 14.75 14.99 16.80
N PRO A 59 14.23 14.67 15.61
CA PRO A 59 14.28 15.62 14.51
C PRO A 59 13.18 16.64 14.81
N SER A 60 13.65 17.82 15.21
CA SER A 60 13.01 19.13 15.03
C SER A 60 11.92 19.16 13.96
N ALA A 61 10.81 19.82 14.29
CA ALA A 61 9.73 20.32 13.43
C ALA A 61 9.87 19.97 11.94
N ILE A 62 8.92 19.17 11.43
CA ILE A 62 8.72 18.99 10.00
C ILE A 62 8.71 20.39 9.37
N ASP A 63 9.72 20.65 8.55
CA ASP A 63 9.84 21.89 7.80
C ASP A 63 8.63 21.97 6.88
N ASN A 64 7.77 22.98 7.07
CA ASN A 64 6.49 23.13 6.36
C ASN A 64 6.66 23.26 4.83
N ASN A 65 7.89 23.35 4.32
CA ASN A 65 8.18 23.44 2.89
C ASN A 65 8.73 22.14 2.27
N MET A 66 8.98 21.10 3.08
CA MET A 66 9.54 19.84 2.57
C MET A 66 8.52 19.04 1.76
N VAL A 67 8.94 18.56 0.60
CA VAL A 67 8.14 17.68 -0.27
C VAL A 67 8.68 16.26 -0.22
N VAL A 68 7.78 15.31 -0.01
CA VAL A 68 8.08 13.87 -0.03
C VAL A 68 7.51 13.29 -1.32
N VAL A 69 8.39 12.72 -2.14
CA VAL A 69 8.00 11.92 -3.31
C VAL A 69 8.23 10.45 -2.97
N VAL A 70 7.20 9.63 -3.15
CA VAL A 70 7.32 8.18 -3.02
C VAL A 70 7.46 7.58 -4.42
N GLU A 71 8.66 7.11 -4.77
CA GLU A 71 8.91 6.33 -5.99
C GLU A 71 8.45 4.89 -5.73
N ILE A 72 7.54 4.39 -6.56
CA ILE A 72 6.98 3.04 -6.53
C ILE A 72 7.63 2.23 -7.65
N LYS A 73 8.45 1.25 -7.31
CA LYS A 73 9.14 0.42 -8.31
C LYS A 73 8.18 -0.51 -9.04
N SER A 74 8.37 -0.65 -10.35
CA SER A 74 7.66 -1.64 -11.18
C SER A 74 8.29 -3.03 -11.10
N GLY A 75 7.51 -4.06 -11.42
CA GLY A 75 8.03 -5.40 -11.71
C GLY A 75 8.64 -6.18 -10.54
N GLN A 76 8.47 -5.70 -9.31
CA GLN A 76 8.95 -6.39 -8.11
C GLN A 76 7.81 -6.56 -7.10
N GLY A 77 7.60 -7.79 -6.64
CA GLY A 77 6.60 -8.13 -5.62
C GLY A 77 5.26 -8.61 -6.18
N ASP A 78 4.27 -8.74 -5.29
CA ASP A 78 2.88 -9.15 -5.59
C ASP A 78 1.98 -7.97 -5.99
N GLY A 79 2.57 -6.80 -6.25
CA GLY A 79 1.84 -5.59 -6.57
C GLY A 79 1.47 -4.70 -5.38
N LEU A 80 1.58 -5.20 -4.14
CA LEU A 80 1.36 -4.41 -2.90
C LEU A 80 2.62 -4.31 -2.06
N ALA A 81 3.56 -5.24 -2.25
CA ALA A 81 4.87 -5.23 -1.64
C ALA A 81 5.94 -4.57 -2.53
N ASN A 82 5.58 -3.78 -3.54
CA ASN A 82 6.62 -3.20 -4.41
C ASN A 82 7.59 -2.38 -3.56
N PRO A 83 8.90 -2.46 -3.85
CA PRO A 83 9.88 -1.58 -3.24
C PRO A 83 9.48 -0.12 -3.49
N MET A 84 9.54 0.67 -2.43
CA MET A 84 9.33 2.11 -2.51
C MET A 84 10.56 2.85 -2.03
N VAL A 85 10.82 4.01 -2.62
CA VAL A 85 11.90 4.92 -2.20
C VAL A 85 11.29 6.26 -1.85
N LYS A 86 11.63 6.80 -0.68
CA LYS A 86 11.24 8.17 -0.29
C LYS A 86 12.32 9.14 -0.75
N HIS A 87 11.94 10.11 -1.57
CA HIS A 87 12.79 11.21 -2.01
C HIS A 87 12.34 12.50 -1.33
N LEU A 88 13.27 13.20 -0.67
CA LEU A 88 12.97 14.42 0.07
C LEU A 88 13.51 15.63 -0.69
N PHE A 89 12.68 16.67 -0.84
CA PHE A 89 13.01 17.90 -1.57
C PHE A 89 12.64 19.15 -0.78
N ASP A 90 13.29 20.28 -1.09
CA ASP A 90 13.03 21.57 -0.44
C ASP A 90 11.86 22.32 -1.11
N SER A 91 11.42 21.87 -2.29
CA SER A 91 10.29 22.47 -2.99
C SER A 91 9.58 21.50 -3.94
N LEU A 92 8.33 21.83 -4.29
CA LEU A 92 7.57 21.09 -5.30
C LEU A 92 8.18 21.22 -6.71
N ILE A 93 8.86 22.33 -6.99
CA ILE A 93 9.52 22.57 -8.29
C ILE A 93 10.67 21.58 -8.49
N GLU A 94 11.52 21.40 -7.48
CA GLU A 94 12.61 20.42 -7.50
C GLU A 94 12.07 18.99 -7.59
N ALA A 95 11.07 18.66 -6.77
CA ALA A 95 10.42 17.36 -6.80
C ALA A 95 9.84 17.03 -8.19
N LYS A 96 9.11 17.98 -8.81
CA LYS A 96 8.54 17.79 -10.14
C LYS A 96 9.63 17.68 -11.21
N SER A 97 10.69 18.48 -11.12
CA SER A 97 11.83 18.40 -12.04
C SER A 97 12.52 17.03 -11.98
N TYR A 98 12.71 16.50 -10.76
CA TYR A 98 13.24 15.14 -10.55
C TYR A 98 12.34 14.09 -11.21
N ILE A 99 11.03 14.12 -10.96
CA ILE A 99 10.09 13.15 -11.55
C ILE A 99 10.11 13.24 -13.08
N GLN A 100 10.13 14.46 -13.63
CA GLN A 100 10.15 14.71 -15.07
C GLN A 100 11.38 14.09 -15.74
N GLU A 101 12.57 14.27 -15.14
CA GLU A 101 13.81 13.64 -15.60
C GLU A 101 13.73 12.11 -15.51
N ARG A 102 13.25 11.57 -14.38
CA ARG A 102 13.17 10.12 -14.14
C ARG A 102 12.21 9.41 -15.08
N LEU A 103 11.09 10.04 -15.41
CA LEU A 103 10.12 9.54 -16.39
C LEU A 103 10.52 9.88 -17.84
N GLY A 104 11.62 10.62 -18.05
CA GLY A 104 12.15 10.94 -19.37
C GLY A 104 11.22 11.82 -20.22
N TYR A 105 10.47 12.72 -19.58
CA TYR A 105 9.70 13.76 -20.25
C TYR A 105 10.64 14.80 -20.88
N ALA A 106 10.24 15.37 -22.02
CA ALA A 106 10.96 16.53 -22.54
C ALA A 106 10.76 17.74 -21.59
N ARG A 107 11.74 18.65 -21.52
CA ARG A 107 11.75 19.78 -20.59
C ARG A 107 10.51 20.70 -20.67
N LEU A 108 9.82 20.71 -21.81
CA LEU A 108 8.64 21.53 -22.08
C LEU A 108 7.32 20.72 -22.05
N GLU A 109 7.38 19.42 -21.82
CA GLU A 109 6.17 18.59 -21.70
C GLU A 109 5.63 18.65 -20.27
N ASP A 110 4.34 18.92 -20.15
CA ASP A 110 3.66 18.86 -18.86
C ASP A 110 3.49 17.41 -18.42
N MET A 111 3.94 17.11 -17.19
CA MET A 111 3.68 15.80 -16.58
C MET A 111 2.19 15.63 -16.35
N LYS A 112 1.67 14.46 -16.73
CA LYS A 112 0.25 14.15 -16.57
C LYS A 112 0.01 13.65 -15.14
N GLU A 113 -0.81 14.37 -14.40
CA GLU A 113 -1.29 13.92 -13.09
C GLU A 113 -2.40 12.90 -13.24
N PHE A 114 -2.38 11.90 -12.36
CA PHE A 114 -3.52 11.05 -12.12
C PHE A 114 -4.38 11.65 -11.00
N THR A 115 -5.58 12.15 -11.33
CA THR A 115 -6.29 13.13 -10.48
C THR A 115 -7.49 12.60 -9.72
N GLU A 116 -8.19 11.59 -10.22
CA GLU A 116 -9.48 11.17 -9.65
C GLU A 116 -9.32 9.97 -8.71
N MET A 117 -8.27 9.91 -7.87
CA MET A 117 -8.00 8.81 -6.91
C MET A 117 -9.06 8.76 -5.80
N PRO A 118 -10.25 8.16 -6.05
CA PRO A 118 -11.45 8.55 -5.34
C PRO A 118 -11.51 7.86 -3.98
N PHE A 119 -10.93 6.67 -3.83
CA PHE A 119 -10.75 6.02 -2.53
C PHE A 119 -9.88 6.85 -1.59
N LEU A 120 -8.80 7.47 -2.11
CA LEU A 120 -7.88 8.26 -1.28
C LEU A 120 -8.53 9.55 -0.82
N THR A 121 -9.27 10.23 -1.70
CA THR A 121 -9.94 11.49 -1.37
C THR A 121 -11.23 11.28 -0.58
N GLU A 122 -12.09 10.34 -1.00
CA GLU A 122 -13.42 10.16 -0.40
C GLU A 122 -13.41 9.34 0.89
N PHE A 123 -12.61 8.28 0.97
CA PHE A 123 -12.61 7.40 2.15
C PHE A 123 -11.41 7.60 3.06
N MET A 124 -10.23 7.86 2.51
CA MET A 124 -9.03 8.11 3.32
C MET A 124 -8.80 9.59 3.62
N LYS A 125 -9.60 10.48 3.02
CA LYS A 125 -9.62 11.93 3.23
C LYS A 125 -8.27 12.62 2.97
N PHE A 126 -7.50 12.13 2.00
CA PHE A 126 -6.25 12.79 1.60
C PHE A 126 -6.57 14.19 1.07
N SER A 127 -5.85 15.20 1.54
CA SER A 127 -6.04 16.59 1.10
C SER A 127 -5.42 16.84 -0.28
N SER A 128 -4.46 16.01 -0.68
CA SER A 128 -3.95 15.95 -2.04
C SER A 128 -3.41 14.56 -2.36
N ALA A 129 -3.54 14.16 -3.63
CA ALA A 129 -2.99 12.92 -4.16
C ALA A 129 -2.70 13.11 -5.65
N SER A 130 -1.42 13.13 -6.02
CA SER A 130 -0.95 13.21 -7.40
C SER A 130 -0.01 12.04 -7.66
N LEU A 131 -0.34 11.25 -8.68
CA LEU A 131 0.48 10.12 -9.12
C LEU A 131 0.94 10.40 -10.56
N TYR A 132 2.23 10.20 -10.80
CA TYR A 132 2.90 10.46 -12.07
C TYR A 132 3.47 9.16 -12.62
N VAL A 133 3.27 8.90 -13.91
CA VAL A 133 3.76 7.72 -14.63
C VAL A 133 4.18 8.10 -16.03
N ASP A 134 4.99 7.27 -16.70
CA ASP A 134 5.42 7.52 -18.08
C ASP A 134 4.24 7.34 -19.05
N PRO A 135 3.77 8.38 -19.72
CA PRO A 135 2.59 8.32 -20.58
C PRO A 135 2.83 7.49 -21.85
N ARG A 136 4.09 7.28 -22.25
CA ARG A 136 4.46 6.47 -23.42
C ARG A 136 4.23 4.98 -23.17
N CYS A 137 4.48 4.54 -21.94
CA CYS A 137 4.25 3.16 -21.50
C CYS A 137 2.84 2.97 -20.93
N ASN A 138 2.19 4.07 -20.52
CA ASN A 138 0.89 4.09 -19.86
C ASN A 138 -0.14 4.87 -20.69
N ALA A 139 -0.31 4.51 -21.96
CA ALA A 139 -1.37 5.10 -22.78
C ALA A 139 -2.74 4.74 -22.16
N PHE A 140 -3.49 5.75 -21.73
CA PHE A 140 -4.79 5.58 -21.10
C PHE A 140 -5.89 5.70 -22.15
N PRO A 141 -6.50 4.59 -22.60
CA PRO A 141 -7.64 4.69 -23.49
C PRO A 141 -8.80 5.32 -22.72
N PRO A 142 -9.59 6.24 -23.32
CA PRO A 142 -10.91 6.50 -22.80
C PRO A 142 -11.68 5.18 -22.82
N LEU A 143 -12.19 4.72 -21.68
CA LEU A 143 -13.14 3.60 -21.66
C LEU A 143 -14.32 4.02 -22.54
N VAL A 144 -14.46 3.35 -23.68
CA VAL A 144 -15.35 3.75 -24.76
C VAL A 144 -16.81 3.48 -24.36
N GLY A 145 -17.44 4.39 -23.61
CA GLY A 145 -18.90 4.41 -23.40
C GLY A 145 -19.50 3.28 -22.53
N GLU A 146 -20.75 3.51 -22.14
CA GLU A 146 -21.55 2.67 -21.22
C GLU A 146 -21.74 1.23 -21.73
N LEU A 147 -21.85 1.04 -23.04
CA LEU A 147 -22.09 -0.26 -23.66
C LEU A 147 -20.86 -1.19 -23.59
N ILE A 148 -19.65 -0.63 -23.70
CA ILE A 148 -18.41 -1.38 -23.53
C ILE A 148 -18.15 -1.62 -22.05
N ARG A 149 -18.49 -0.66 -21.16
CA ARG A 149 -18.50 -0.89 -19.71
C ARG A 149 -19.40 -2.07 -19.36
N GLN A 150 -20.66 -2.12 -19.82
CA GLN A 150 -21.58 -3.24 -19.54
C GLN A 150 -21.12 -4.59 -20.09
N ARG A 151 -20.50 -4.63 -21.28
CA ARG A 151 -19.99 -5.89 -21.87
C ARG A 151 -18.68 -6.37 -21.26
N LEU A 152 -17.79 -5.44 -20.95
CA LEU A 152 -16.50 -5.75 -20.35
C LEU A 152 -16.60 -5.91 -18.85
N GLN A 153 -17.59 -5.37 -18.14
CA GLN A 153 -17.68 -5.44 -16.69
C GLN A 153 -17.63 -6.88 -16.16
N PRO A 154 -18.38 -7.87 -16.68
CA PRO A 154 -18.22 -9.26 -16.23
C PRO A 154 -16.87 -9.87 -16.62
N LEU A 155 -16.31 -9.48 -17.78
CA LEU A 155 -15.03 -9.99 -18.28
C LEU A 155 -13.82 -9.34 -17.60
N LEU A 156 -13.93 -8.09 -17.16
CA LEU A 156 -12.94 -7.31 -16.41
C LEU A 156 -13.00 -7.65 -14.94
N GLN A 157 -14.20 -7.87 -14.38
CA GLN A 157 -14.33 -8.47 -13.05
C GLN A 157 -13.70 -9.85 -13.07
N ALA A 158 -14.09 -10.71 -14.02
CA ALA A 158 -13.51 -12.04 -14.18
C ALA A 158 -12.04 -12.01 -14.60
N GLN A 159 -11.52 -11.01 -15.30
CA GLN A 159 -10.09 -10.89 -15.60
C GLN A 159 -9.33 -10.34 -14.42
N ILE A 160 -9.76 -9.27 -13.75
CA ILE A 160 -9.13 -8.76 -12.53
C ILE A 160 -9.12 -9.87 -11.47
N PHE A 161 -10.20 -10.65 -11.35
CA PHE A 161 -10.31 -11.78 -10.42
C PHE A 161 -9.73 -13.10 -10.93
N SER A 162 -9.69 -13.43 -12.23
CA SER A 162 -8.94 -14.60 -12.77
C SER A 162 -7.43 -14.30 -12.79
N LEU A 163 -7.05 -13.03 -12.99
CA LEU A 163 -5.74 -12.44 -12.68
C LEU A 163 -5.53 -12.24 -11.17
N TYR A 164 -6.45 -12.67 -10.28
CA TYR A 164 -6.24 -12.70 -8.83
C TYR A 164 -6.33 -14.11 -8.22
N GLU A 165 -7.27 -14.93 -8.65
CA GLU A 165 -7.61 -16.27 -8.14
C GLU A 165 -7.02 -17.44 -8.96
N GLU A 166 -6.96 -17.36 -10.30
CA GLU A 166 -6.64 -18.55 -11.13
C GLU A 166 -5.14 -18.80 -11.33
N VAL A 167 -4.28 -17.84 -11.02
CA VAL A 167 -2.84 -17.99 -11.24
C VAL A 167 -2.01 -17.39 -10.10
N ASN A 168 -2.12 -18.00 -8.93
CA ASN A 168 -1.12 -17.88 -7.86
C ASN A 168 0.32 -18.34 -8.28
N SER A 169 0.56 -18.63 -9.57
CA SER A 169 1.88 -18.75 -10.22
C SER A 169 1.74 -18.86 -11.75
N ARG A 170 1.91 -17.79 -12.54
CA ARG A 170 2.46 -17.83 -13.94
C ARG A 170 2.20 -16.62 -14.85
N TYR A 171 1.23 -15.75 -14.58
CA TYR A 171 0.94 -14.63 -15.50
C TYR A 171 0.85 -13.24 -14.84
N TYR A 172 0.99 -13.19 -13.51
CA TYR A 172 0.73 -12.01 -12.70
C TYR A 172 2.04 -11.26 -12.53
N CYS A 173 2.26 -10.11 -13.17
CA CYS A 173 3.41 -9.25 -12.86
C CYS A 173 4.81 -9.90 -13.02
N TYR A 174 4.86 -11.15 -13.47
CA TYR A 174 6.01 -11.89 -13.93
C TYR A 174 5.68 -12.13 -15.40
N GLY A 175 6.33 -11.37 -16.29
CA GLY A 175 6.56 -11.88 -17.63
C GLY A 175 7.24 -13.25 -17.49
N PRO A 176 7.30 -14.06 -18.56
CA PRO A 176 8.16 -15.24 -18.53
C PRO A 176 9.54 -14.77 -18.01
N GLU A 177 9.95 -15.27 -16.84
CA GLU A 177 11.21 -14.92 -16.14
C GLU A 177 11.25 -13.64 -15.27
N GLY A 178 10.12 -13.07 -14.82
CA GLY A 178 10.14 -11.92 -13.89
C GLY A 178 10.53 -10.59 -14.53
N ALA A 179 10.30 -10.49 -15.83
CA ALA A 179 10.52 -9.32 -16.66
C ALA A 179 9.21 -8.56 -16.98
N SER A 180 8.25 -8.49 -16.05
CA SER A 180 7.09 -7.62 -16.26
C SER A 180 7.35 -6.29 -15.60
N ASP A 181 7.27 -5.22 -16.38
CA ASP A 181 7.35 -3.82 -15.99
C ASP A 181 6.03 -3.30 -15.39
N MET A 182 5.09 -4.18 -15.00
CA MET A 182 3.78 -3.75 -14.50
C MET A 182 3.89 -3.14 -13.09
N ASN A 183 2.96 -2.22 -12.78
CA ASN A 183 2.89 -1.55 -11.49
C ASN A 183 1.49 -1.69 -10.88
N ALA A 184 1.27 -2.74 -10.08
CA ALA A 184 -0.08 -3.02 -9.57
C ALA A 184 -0.59 -1.99 -8.56
N MET A 185 0.27 -1.34 -7.77
CA MET A 185 -0.19 -0.24 -6.91
C MET A 185 -0.83 0.89 -7.73
N VAL A 186 -0.27 1.23 -8.90
CA VAL A 186 -0.85 2.22 -9.82
C VAL A 186 -2.22 1.76 -10.33
N ILE A 187 -2.36 0.47 -10.67
CA ILE A 187 -3.63 -0.13 -11.09
C ILE A 187 -4.68 0.07 -9.99
N PHE A 188 -4.35 -0.28 -8.75
CA PHE A 188 -5.26 -0.16 -7.61
C PHE A 188 -5.67 1.29 -7.34
N PHE A 189 -4.72 2.23 -7.29
CA PHE A 189 -5.05 3.62 -7.02
C PHE A 189 -6.01 4.23 -8.04
N GLY A 190 -6.09 3.67 -9.24
CA GLY A 190 -7.03 4.10 -10.26
C GLY A 190 -8.38 3.41 -10.30
N CYS A 191 -8.70 2.56 -9.31
CA CYS A 191 -10.02 1.93 -9.19
C CYS A 191 -11.13 2.95 -8.87
N ASN A 192 -12.27 2.81 -9.54
CA ASN A 192 -13.49 3.59 -9.31
C ASN A 192 -14.30 3.02 -8.11
N ILE A 193 -15.00 3.88 -7.38
CA ILE A 193 -15.87 3.50 -6.25
C ILE A 193 -17.17 2.80 -6.71
N ASP A 194 -17.68 3.10 -7.90
CA ASP A 194 -18.95 2.54 -8.36
C ASP A 194 -18.84 1.03 -8.63
N ASP A 195 -17.76 0.63 -9.32
CA ASP A 195 -17.58 -0.72 -9.85
C ASP A 195 -16.25 -1.39 -9.46
N GLY A 196 -15.35 -0.70 -8.75
CA GLY A 196 -14.04 -1.24 -8.38
C GLY A 196 -13.07 -1.35 -9.57
N LEU A 197 -13.46 -0.92 -10.76
CA LEU A 197 -12.65 -1.09 -11.96
C LEU A 197 -11.66 0.06 -12.12
N THR A 198 -10.44 -0.29 -12.53
CA THR A 198 -9.43 0.69 -12.89
C THR A 198 -9.47 1.02 -14.38
N ARG A 199 -9.17 2.27 -14.74
CA ARG A 199 -8.89 2.66 -16.13
C ARG A 199 -7.46 2.34 -16.56
N PHE A 200 -6.64 1.81 -15.64
CA PHE A 200 -5.19 1.73 -15.75
C PHE A 200 -4.68 0.29 -15.81
N LEU A 201 -5.44 -0.62 -16.45
CA LEU A 201 -5.20 -2.07 -16.43
C LEU A 201 -3.79 -2.52 -16.84
N ASN A 202 -3.08 -1.70 -17.62
CA ASN A 202 -1.74 -1.98 -18.13
C ASN A 202 -0.71 -0.98 -17.57
N ALA A 203 -0.87 -0.52 -16.33
CA ALA A 203 0.07 0.42 -15.75
C ALA A 203 1.48 -0.19 -15.67
N ARG A 204 2.48 0.49 -16.23
CA ARG A 204 3.85 0.04 -16.41
C ARG A 204 4.88 1.07 -15.97
N GLY A 205 6.07 0.60 -15.65
CA GLY A 205 7.19 1.40 -15.21
C GLY A 205 7.04 1.93 -13.78
N ASP A 206 8.11 2.57 -13.32
CA ASP A 206 8.12 3.22 -12.02
C ASP A 206 7.10 4.37 -12.00
N ALA A 207 6.50 4.57 -10.84
CA ALA A 207 5.52 5.63 -10.61
C ALA A 207 5.95 6.51 -9.46
N PHE A 208 5.53 7.77 -9.45
CA PHE A 208 5.91 8.73 -8.41
C PHE A 208 4.66 9.33 -7.80
N PHE A 209 4.54 9.21 -6.48
CA PHE A 209 3.40 9.74 -5.74
C PHE A 209 3.81 10.95 -4.90
N ILE A 210 3.03 12.01 -4.96
CA ILE A 210 3.08 13.16 -4.05
C ILE A 210 1.68 13.34 -3.47
N GLY A 211 1.56 13.46 -2.16
CA GLY A 211 0.26 13.71 -1.54
C GLY A 211 0.37 14.11 -0.08
N ALA A 212 -0.76 14.51 0.47
CA ALA A 212 -0.90 14.91 1.86
C ALA A 212 -2.12 14.26 2.51
N THR A 213 -1.99 13.91 3.79
CA THR A 213 -3.10 13.36 4.60
C THR A 213 -4.18 14.43 4.85
N ALA A 214 -5.26 14.05 5.54
CA ALA A 214 -6.31 14.98 5.94
C ALA A 214 -5.77 16.15 6.80
N GLU A 215 -4.74 15.87 7.61
CA GLU A 215 -4.06 16.82 8.49
C GLU A 215 -2.90 17.56 7.79
N HIS A 216 -2.88 17.54 6.46
CA HIS A 216 -1.85 18.14 5.62
C HIS A 216 -0.42 17.66 5.91
N GLN A 217 -0.28 16.44 6.45
CA GLN A 217 1.02 15.80 6.64
C GLN A 217 1.46 15.09 5.36
N PRO A 218 2.77 14.97 5.08
CA PRO A 218 3.24 14.30 3.87
C PRO A 218 2.87 12.81 3.87
N VAL A 219 2.44 12.31 2.71
CA VAL A 219 2.25 10.87 2.50
C VAL A 219 3.61 10.21 2.34
N THR A 220 3.95 9.30 3.25
CA THR A 220 5.17 8.49 3.20
C THR A 220 4.90 7.14 2.51
N SER A 221 5.96 6.35 2.29
CA SER A 221 5.85 4.95 1.86
C SER A 221 4.93 4.12 2.76
N ASN A 222 4.87 4.42 4.06
CA ASN A 222 4.04 3.72 5.03
C ASN A 222 2.55 3.99 4.81
N ILE A 223 2.20 5.28 4.69
CA ILE A 223 0.84 5.72 4.42
C ILE A 223 0.39 5.19 3.06
N LEU A 224 1.27 5.25 2.04
CA LEU A 224 0.97 4.75 0.71
C LEU A 224 0.77 3.23 0.68
N TYR A 225 1.56 2.49 1.47
CA TYR A 225 1.34 1.05 1.69
C TYR A 225 -0.01 0.77 2.36
N GLY A 226 -0.36 1.55 3.39
CA GLY A 226 -1.67 1.47 4.05
C GLY A 226 -2.82 1.74 3.09
N ALA A 227 -2.66 2.73 2.21
CA ALA A 227 -3.60 3.05 1.16
C ALA A 227 -3.76 1.92 0.15
N ALA A 228 -2.65 1.38 -0.38
CA ALA A 228 -2.69 0.25 -1.31
C ALA A 228 -3.42 -0.97 -0.68
N HIS A 229 -3.18 -1.22 0.61
CA HIS A 229 -3.87 -2.25 1.37
C HIS A 229 -5.36 -1.97 1.59
N PHE A 230 -5.73 -0.71 1.88
CA PHE A 230 -7.12 -0.29 2.01
C PHE A 230 -7.87 -0.56 0.71
N LEU A 231 -7.29 -0.15 -0.42
CA LEU A 231 -7.87 -0.39 -1.73
C LEU A 231 -7.95 -1.88 -2.04
N ARG A 232 -6.91 -2.68 -1.79
CA ARG A 232 -6.97 -4.13 -2.01
C ARG A 232 -8.13 -4.74 -1.22
N ASP A 233 -8.24 -4.43 0.07
CA ASP A 233 -9.31 -4.99 0.89
C ASP A 233 -10.68 -4.49 0.38
N ALA A 234 -10.77 -3.24 -0.08
CA ALA A 234 -12.00 -2.70 -0.69
C ALA A 234 -12.37 -3.43 -1.99
N MET A 235 -11.39 -3.84 -2.81
CA MET A 235 -11.64 -4.58 -4.03
C MET A 235 -12.29 -5.94 -3.77
N THR A 236 -12.00 -6.58 -2.63
CA THR A 236 -12.66 -7.85 -2.25
C THR A 236 -14.16 -7.71 -2.06
N CYS A 237 -14.65 -6.50 -1.74
CA CYS A 237 -16.09 -6.23 -1.62
C CYS A 237 -16.81 -6.17 -2.98
N TYR A 238 -16.09 -6.06 -4.10
CA TYR A 238 -16.71 -6.05 -5.43
C TYR A 238 -16.78 -7.45 -6.07
N SER A 239 -15.97 -8.41 -5.61
CA SER A 239 -16.08 -9.82 -6.03
C SER A 239 -17.13 -10.63 -5.30
N ASP A 240 -17.59 -10.15 -4.15
CA ASP A 240 -18.46 -10.91 -3.28
C ASP A 240 -19.92 -10.78 -3.74
N ASP A 241 -20.47 -11.87 -4.29
CA ASP A 241 -21.85 -11.93 -4.79
C ASP A 241 -22.91 -11.62 -3.70
N GLU A 242 -22.57 -11.76 -2.42
CA GLU A 242 -23.47 -11.42 -1.30
C GLU A 242 -23.35 -9.94 -0.85
N MET A 243 -22.37 -9.22 -1.40
CA MET A 243 -22.08 -7.83 -1.08
C MET A 243 -22.90 -6.87 -1.96
N THR A 244 -23.96 -6.32 -1.37
CA THR A 244 -24.73 -5.25 -2.01
C THR A 244 -23.97 -3.93 -1.99
N GLU A 245 -24.35 -2.99 -2.87
CA GLU A 245 -23.81 -1.63 -2.87
C GLU A 245 -23.99 -0.94 -1.51
N GLU A 246 -25.15 -1.10 -0.88
CA GLU A 246 -25.43 -0.55 0.45
C GLU A 246 -24.45 -1.08 1.50
N LYS A 247 -24.31 -2.41 1.62
CA LYS A 247 -23.38 -3.05 2.57
C LYS A 247 -21.92 -2.65 2.30
N ARG A 248 -21.55 -2.51 1.02
CA ARG A 248 -20.22 -2.06 0.62
C ARG A 248 -19.96 -0.64 1.10
N ASN A 249 -20.90 0.28 0.86
CA ASN A 249 -20.78 1.66 1.29
C ASN A 249 -20.72 1.79 2.82
N GLU A 250 -21.53 1.01 3.55
CA GLU A 250 -21.45 0.91 5.01
C GLU A 250 -20.08 0.41 5.49
N THR A 251 -19.53 -0.61 4.82
CA THR A 251 -18.21 -1.16 5.11
C THR A 251 -17.12 -0.11 4.90
N PHE A 252 -17.13 0.59 3.77
CA PHE A 252 -16.15 1.63 3.48
C PHE A 252 -16.28 2.84 4.42
N ALA A 253 -17.49 3.24 4.79
CA ALA A 253 -17.70 4.28 5.79
C ALA A 253 -17.16 3.87 7.17
N MET A 254 -17.39 2.62 7.59
CA MET A 254 -16.83 2.07 8.81
C MET A 254 -15.30 2.09 8.78
N TRP A 255 -14.70 1.62 7.69
CA TRP A 255 -13.23 1.61 7.52
C TRP A 255 -12.64 3.02 7.47
N SER A 256 -13.28 3.94 6.75
CA SER A 256 -12.92 5.36 6.72
C SER A 256 -12.87 5.94 8.14
N SER A 257 -13.91 5.71 8.94
CA SER A 257 -13.96 6.15 10.34
C SER A 257 -12.86 5.52 11.21
N GLN A 258 -12.52 4.25 10.97
CA GLN A 258 -11.40 3.61 11.66
C GLN A 258 -10.05 4.19 11.22
N TYR A 259 -9.87 4.45 9.93
CA TYR A 259 -8.64 4.98 9.35
C TYR A 259 -8.34 6.38 9.89
N SER A 260 -9.33 7.27 9.92
CA SER A 260 -9.18 8.62 10.51
C SER A 260 -8.83 8.61 12.00
N ARG A 261 -9.05 7.50 12.71
CA ARG A 261 -8.69 7.32 14.12
C ARG A 261 -7.38 6.55 14.32
N GLY A 262 -6.66 6.21 13.26
CA GLY A 262 -5.45 5.39 13.34
C GLY A 262 -5.71 3.93 13.72
N ALA A 263 -6.96 3.46 13.58
CA ALA A 263 -7.39 2.16 14.10
C ALA A 263 -7.67 1.12 13.01
N TRP A 264 -7.80 1.54 11.74
CA TRP A 264 -8.00 0.61 10.64
C TRP A 264 -6.75 -0.24 10.41
N GLN A 265 -6.94 -1.52 10.12
CA GLN A 265 -5.86 -2.45 9.79
C GLN A 265 -6.32 -3.38 8.66
N PRO A 266 -5.42 -3.75 7.74
CA PRO A 266 -5.76 -4.64 6.64
C PRO A 266 -6.06 -6.06 7.10
N ALA A 267 -6.93 -6.74 6.36
CA ALA A 267 -7.39 -8.10 6.62
C ALA A 267 -6.24 -9.13 6.66
N SER A 268 -5.23 -8.97 5.79
CA SER A 268 -4.04 -9.84 5.75
C SER A 268 -2.88 -9.37 6.64
N GLY A 269 -3.09 -8.33 7.46
CA GLY A 269 -2.05 -7.68 8.27
C GLY A 269 -1.15 -6.74 7.45
N ASN A 270 -0.31 -5.99 8.15
CA ASN A 270 0.52 -4.90 7.60
C ASN A 270 2.03 -5.25 7.55
N GLY A 271 2.40 -6.52 7.78
CA GLY A 271 3.80 -6.94 7.81
C GLY A 271 4.66 -6.31 8.92
N GLY A 272 4.04 -5.62 9.89
CA GLY A 272 4.73 -4.84 10.92
C GLY A 272 5.00 -3.38 10.53
N VAL A 273 4.51 -2.92 9.38
CA VAL A 273 4.57 -1.52 8.94
C VAL A 273 3.51 -0.71 9.68
N ASP A 274 3.92 0.41 10.30
CA ASP A 274 2.97 1.38 10.85
C ASP A 274 2.37 2.19 9.71
N LEU A 275 1.09 1.94 9.40
CA LEU A 275 0.37 2.52 8.26
C LEU A 275 0.09 4.02 8.42
N TYR A 276 0.33 4.58 9.60
CA TYR A 276 0.00 5.97 9.94
C TYR A 276 1.25 6.84 10.14
N ASP A 277 2.44 6.29 9.85
CA ASP A 277 3.70 7.00 10.04
C ASP A 277 3.93 8.06 8.97
N THR A 278 3.69 9.32 9.32
CA THR A 278 3.92 10.47 8.45
C THR A 278 5.35 11.00 8.52
N ASN A 279 6.23 10.42 9.35
CA ASN A 279 7.61 10.90 9.47
C ASN A 279 8.45 10.40 8.27
N PRO A 280 8.91 11.30 7.38
CA PRO A 280 9.66 10.87 6.20
C PRO A 280 11.04 10.28 6.53
N PHE A 281 11.59 10.58 7.72
CA PHE A 281 12.91 10.12 8.14
C PHE A 281 12.91 8.72 8.79
N HIS A 282 11.75 8.20 9.17
CA HIS A 282 11.65 6.85 9.71
C HIS A 282 11.96 5.83 8.61
N ARG A 283 12.93 4.95 8.86
CA ARG A 283 13.31 3.89 7.93
C ARG A 283 12.41 2.67 8.12
N VAL A 284 11.90 2.16 7.01
CA VAL A 284 11.24 0.85 6.94
C VAL A 284 12.18 -0.12 6.23
N VAL A 285 12.30 -1.34 6.74
CA VAL A 285 13.15 -2.37 6.13
C VAL A 285 12.71 -2.61 4.69
N GLY A 286 13.62 -2.40 3.74
CA GLY A 286 13.35 -2.58 2.31
C GLY A 286 12.95 -1.30 1.56
N TRP A 287 12.66 -0.18 2.27
CA TRP A 287 12.30 1.09 1.64
C TRP A 287 13.31 2.20 1.97
N PRO A 288 14.27 2.49 1.07
CA PRO A 288 15.30 3.48 1.32
C PRO A 288 14.76 4.92 1.28
N ILE A 289 15.58 5.82 1.80
CA ILE A 289 15.35 7.27 1.81
C ILE A 289 16.52 7.91 1.07
N VAL A 290 16.22 8.80 0.13
CA VAL A 290 17.18 9.63 -0.58
C VAL A 290 16.84 11.09 -0.30
N ASP A 291 17.75 11.81 0.34
CA ASP A 291 17.56 13.22 0.68
C ASP A 291 18.23 14.09 -0.39
N HIS A 292 17.44 14.80 -1.20
CA HIS A 292 17.93 15.67 -2.29
C HIS A 292 18.07 17.13 -1.84
N ARG A 293 17.73 17.43 -0.58
CA ARG A 293 17.69 18.80 -0.07
C ARG A 293 19.07 19.41 0.03
N SER A 294 19.12 20.73 -0.17
CA SER A 294 20.33 21.54 -0.16
C SER A 294 21.00 21.49 1.22
N GLY A 295 22.26 21.06 1.29
CA GLY A 295 23.08 21.18 2.51
C GLY A 295 23.20 19.92 3.38
N LYS A 296 22.87 18.73 2.86
CA LYS A 296 23.04 17.45 3.59
C LYS A 296 23.72 16.36 2.76
N ASN A 297 24.93 16.67 2.27
CA ASN A 297 25.95 15.63 2.12
C ASN A 297 26.38 15.19 3.53
N PHE A 298 25.66 14.24 4.13
CA PHE A 298 26.23 13.52 5.27
C PHE A 298 27.09 12.38 4.70
N GLN A 299 28.39 12.60 4.78
CA GLN A 299 29.41 11.53 4.72
C GLN A 299 29.11 10.45 5.75
#